data_AF-A0A7J8N6W4-F1
#
_entry.id   AF-A0A7J8N6W4-F1
#
_cell.length_a   1.000
_cell.length_b   1.000
_cell.length_c   1.000
_cell.angle_alpha   90.00
_cell.angle_beta   90.00
_cell.angle_gamma   90.00
#
_symmetry.space_group_name_H-M   'P 1'
#
loop_
_entity.id
_entity.type
_entity.pdbx_description
1 polymer ?
#
loop_
_entity_poly.entity_id
_entity_poly.type
_entity_poly.pdbx_seq_one_letter_code
_entity_poly.pdbx_strand_id
1 'polypeptide(L)'
;MASTGKKTRGRKKTQMKMIENKEDRLVTFSKRRLGIYKKISELSILCGTEILFIVFSPTGKPFSFGCPSIESVSNHFLNKNRPINDNTNILIEAYRMVRTNKLVQHYNEVQSQIDAIKRKKKVLVSAQQTSETNNTNHWWKTPIHQCNPRELNELYSRFSELAHLCHIAWCKKIANASSMPTSTYFGNGHHRREF
;
A
#
# COMPACT_ATOMS: atom_id res chain seq x y z
N MET A 1 42.00 1.79 20.76
CA MET A 1 41.40 3.00 20.16
C MET A 1 40.65 2.59 18.90
N ALA A 2 39.31 2.61 18.92
CA ALA A 2 38.51 2.23 17.75
C ALA A 2 38.50 3.38 16.74
N SER A 3 39.08 3.17 15.55
CA SER A 3 39.05 4.15 14.47
C SER A 3 37.60 4.30 13.98
N THR A 4 36.97 5.43 14.31
CA THR A 4 35.66 5.84 13.81
C THR A 4 35.79 6.38 12.37
N GLY A 5 36.19 5.51 11.44
CA GLY A 5 36.30 5.84 10.03
C GLY A 5 34.93 5.84 9.32
N LYS A 6 34.68 6.83 8.44
CA LYS A 6 33.49 6.86 7.57
C LYS A 6 33.48 5.63 6.65
N LYS A 7 32.37 4.87 6.67
CA LYS A 7 32.19 3.63 5.89
C LYS A 7 32.26 3.82 4.37
N THR A 8 31.90 4.99 3.84
CA THR A 8 31.98 5.27 2.38
C THR A 8 32.43 6.70 2.10
N ARG A 9 32.97 6.91 0.89
CA ARG A 9 33.42 8.23 0.39
C ARG A 9 32.28 9.13 -0.10
N GLY A 10 31.01 8.69 0.01
CA GLY A 10 29.83 9.45 -0.40
C GLY A 10 29.73 9.76 -1.90
N ARG A 11 28.80 10.64 -2.28
CA ARG A 11 28.67 11.14 -3.65
C ARG A 11 29.83 12.07 -3.98
N LYS A 12 30.51 11.79 -5.10
CA LYS A 12 31.62 12.63 -5.60
C LYS A 12 31.25 13.35 -6.88
N LYS A 13 31.88 14.51 -7.10
CA LYS A 13 31.82 15.22 -8.37
C LYS A 13 32.57 14.41 -9.44
N THR A 14 31.96 14.26 -10.60
CA THR A 14 32.54 13.60 -11.78
C THR A 14 32.63 14.61 -12.93
N GLN A 15 33.59 14.45 -13.83
CA GLN A 15 33.67 15.27 -15.05
C GLN A 15 32.48 14.96 -15.99
N MET A 16 32.01 15.97 -16.73
CA MET A 16 30.95 15.81 -17.74
C MET A 16 31.55 15.38 -19.08
N LYS A 17 32.11 14.17 -19.09
CA LYS A 17 32.67 13.51 -20.26
C LYS A 17 32.28 12.03 -20.27
N MET A 18 32.64 11.30 -21.32
CA MET A 18 32.42 9.86 -21.38
C MET A 18 33.16 9.16 -20.21
N ILE A 19 32.46 8.27 -19.51
CA ILE A 19 33.07 7.44 -18.46
C ILE A 19 33.82 6.30 -19.17
N GLU A 20 35.14 6.24 -18.99
CA GLU A 20 35.98 5.27 -19.68
C GLU A 20 35.74 3.83 -19.20
N ASN A 21 35.71 3.63 -17.88
CA ASN A 21 35.43 2.34 -17.28
C ASN A 21 34.02 1.86 -17.65
N LYS A 22 33.92 0.66 -18.23
CA LYS A 22 32.67 0.12 -18.80
C LYS A 22 31.66 -0.22 -17.70
N GLU A 23 32.11 -0.81 -16.61
CA GLU A 23 31.27 -1.19 -15.47
C GLU A 23 30.66 0.05 -14.80
N ASP A 24 31.49 1.05 -14.51
CA ASP A 24 31.07 2.34 -13.94
C ASP A 24 30.11 3.07 -14.86
N ARG A 25 30.32 3.00 -16.19
CA ARG A 25 29.43 3.58 -17.19
C ARG A 25 28.06 2.90 -17.18
N LEU A 26 28.00 1.57 -17.09
CA LEU A 26 26.74 0.83 -17.00
C LEU A 26 25.98 1.10 -15.70
N VAL A 27 26.68 1.13 -14.57
CA VAL A 27 26.11 1.49 -13.26
C VAL A 27 25.58 2.92 -13.28
N THR A 28 26.36 3.86 -13.83
CA THR A 28 25.97 5.26 -13.93
C THR A 28 24.78 5.44 -14.86
N PHE A 29 24.76 4.77 -16.02
CA PHE A 29 23.61 4.75 -16.92
C PHE A 29 22.34 4.33 -16.17
N SER A 30 22.41 3.21 -15.44
CA SER A 30 21.26 2.67 -14.70
C SER A 30 20.75 3.65 -13.65
N LYS A 31 21.67 4.23 -12.86
CA LYS A 31 21.31 5.22 -11.81
C LYS A 31 20.76 6.52 -12.39
N ARG A 32 21.38 7.07 -13.44
CA ARG A 32 20.95 8.33 -14.06
C ARG A 32 19.63 8.16 -14.79
N ARG A 33 19.45 7.08 -15.56
CA ARG A 33 18.18 6.75 -16.23
C ARG A 33 17.03 6.71 -15.23
N LEU A 34 17.21 6.00 -14.10
CA LEU A 34 16.20 5.96 -13.04
C LEU A 34 15.91 7.34 -12.43
N GLY A 35 16.95 8.14 -12.19
CA GLY A 35 16.80 9.51 -11.69
C GLY A 35 16.03 10.42 -12.66
N ILE A 36 16.32 10.30 -13.95
CA ILE A 36 15.62 11.02 -15.02
C ILE A 36 14.15 10.58 -15.09
N TYR A 37 13.87 9.27 -15.01
CA TYR A 37 12.50 8.75 -15.00
C TYR A 37 11.67 9.37 -13.87
N LYS A 38 12.25 9.46 -12.67
CA LYS A 38 11.58 10.12 -11.53
C LYS A 38 11.28 11.58 -11.82
N LYS A 39 12.26 12.32 -12.36
CA LYS A 39 12.07 13.74 -12.69
C LYS A 39 11.04 13.97 -13.78
N ILE A 40 11.04 13.12 -14.81
CA ILE A 40 10.03 13.17 -15.87
C ILE A 40 8.65 12.86 -15.30
N SER A 41 8.53 11.84 -14.44
CA SER A 41 7.25 11.51 -13.79
C SER A 41 6.76 12.65 -12.89
N GLU A 42 7.64 13.29 -12.13
CA GLU A 42 7.28 14.47 -11.33
C GLU A 42 6.81 15.60 -12.25
N LEU A 43 7.53 15.88 -13.34
CA LEU A 43 7.20 16.93 -14.29
C LEU A 43 5.86 16.69 -14.99
N SER A 44 5.59 15.47 -15.45
CA SER A 44 4.33 15.13 -16.11
C SER A 44 3.14 15.26 -15.17
N ILE A 45 3.32 14.92 -13.88
CA ILE A 45 2.27 15.05 -12.86
C ILE A 45 2.03 16.53 -12.52
N LEU A 46 3.10 17.30 -12.29
CA LEU A 46 3.01 18.69 -11.85
C LEU A 46 2.47 19.61 -12.94
N CYS A 47 2.87 19.40 -14.19
CA CYS A 47 2.53 20.27 -15.30
C CYS A 47 1.45 19.69 -16.23
N GLY A 48 1.03 18.44 -16.04
CA GLY A 48 0.12 17.76 -16.96
C GLY A 48 0.68 17.60 -18.37
N THR A 49 2.00 17.62 -18.53
CA THR A 49 2.65 17.65 -19.85
C THR A 49 2.82 16.26 -20.45
N GLU A 50 2.62 16.17 -21.76
CA GLU A 50 2.94 14.97 -22.54
C GLU A 50 4.46 14.87 -22.74
N ILE A 51 5.06 13.74 -22.36
CA ILE A 51 6.50 13.54 -22.45
C ILE A 51 6.82 12.17 -23.03
N LEU A 52 7.73 12.13 -24.00
CA LEU A 52 8.36 10.93 -24.53
C LEU A 52 9.86 11.00 -24.29
N PHE A 53 10.40 9.98 -23.62
CA PHE A 53 11.83 9.83 -23.35
C PHE A 53 12.30 8.47 -23.85
N ILE A 54 13.33 8.48 -24.70
CA ILE A 54 13.92 7.27 -25.28
C ILE A 54 15.44 7.36 -25.09
N VAL A 55 16.05 6.30 -24.57
CA VAL A 55 17.50 6.21 -24.37
C VAL A 55 17.99 4.80 -24.66
N PHE A 56 19.14 4.67 -25.31
CA PHE A 56 19.82 3.40 -25.52
C PHE A 56 20.90 3.18 -24.46
N SER A 57 21.00 1.98 -23.92
CA SER A 57 22.14 1.63 -23.07
C SER A 57 23.45 1.63 -23.87
N PRO A 58 24.60 1.66 -23.19
CA PRO A 58 25.89 1.39 -23.83
C PRO A 58 25.95 0.05 -24.59
N THR A 59 25.03 -0.87 -24.31
CA THR A 59 24.87 -2.17 -25.01
C THR A 59 23.87 -2.13 -26.16
N GLY A 60 23.33 -0.96 -26.50
CA GLY A 60 22.35 -0.78 -27.60
C GLY A 60 20.91 -1.17 -27.25
N LYS A 61 20.61 -1.52 -25.98
CA LYS A 61 19.25 -1.89 -25.58
C LYS A 61 18.40 -0.62 -25.39
N PRO A 62 17.24 -0.50 -26.05
CA PRO A 62 16.36 0.65 -25.88
C PRO A 62 15.66 0.63 -24.53
N PHE A 63 15.47 1.81 -23.96
CA PHE A 63 14.63 2.06 -22.80
C PHE A 63 13.78 3.30 -23.07
N SER A 64 12.49 3.19 -22.77
CA SER A 64 11.53 4.24 -23.03
C SER A 64 10.70 4.57 -21.79
N PHE A 65 10.17 5.78 -21.78
CA PHE A 65 9.16 6.28 -20.87
C PHE A 65 8.22 7.18 -21.66
N GLY A 66 6.91 7.01 -21.48
CA GLY A 66 5.90 7.84 -22.15
C GLY A 66 4.77 8.16 -21.19
N CYS A 67 4.37 9.43 -21.15
CA CYS A 67 3.18 9.90 -20.45
C CYS A 67 2.34 10.72 -21.44
N PRO A 68 1.07 10.35 -21.72
CA PRO A 68 0.27 9.29 -21.08
C PRO A 68 0.59 7.85 -21.53
N SER A 69 1.08 7.65 -22.75
CA SER A 69 1.70 6.40 -23.21
C SER A 69 2.69 6.72 -24.34
N ILE A 70 3.61 5.80 -24.63
CA ILE A 70 4.61 5.99 -25.70
C ILE A 70 3.90 6.15 -27.05
N GLU A 71 2.91 5.30 -27.32
CA GLU A 71 2.13 5.28 -28.56
C GLU A 71 1.33 6.57 -28.71
N SER A 72 0.69 7.06 -27.65
CA SER A 72 -0.09 8.30 -27.68
C SER A 72 0.78 9.49 -28.05
N VAL A 73 1.93 9.65 -27.38
CA VAL A 73 2.83 10.79 -27.62
C VAL A 73 3.52 10.66 -28.99
N SER A 74 3.93 9.45 -29.37
CA SER A 74 4.51 9.17 -30.68
C SER A 74 3.53 9.46 -31.82
N ASN A 75 2.30 8.96 -31.72
CA ASN A 75 1.25 9.22 -32.70
C ASN A 75 0.94 10.71 -32.79
N HIS A 76 0.85 11.41 -31.66
CA HIS A 76 0.65 12.86 -31.66
C HIS A 76 1.78 13.60 -32.38
N PHE A 77 3.04 13.21 -32.13
CA PHE A 77 4.20 13.79 -32.80
C PHE A 77 4.22 13.51 -34.31
N LEU A 78 3.92 12.27 -34.73
CA LEU A 78 3.91 11.85 -36.14
C LEU A 78 2.71 12.38 -36.92
N ASN A 79 1.54 12.49 -36.28
CA ASN A 79 0.29 12.95 -36.91
C ASN A 79 0.13 14.47 -36.96
N LYS A 80 1.08 15.24 -36.39
CA LYS A 80 1.04 16.71 -36.35
C LYS A 80 1.03 17.37 -37.75
N ASN A 81 1.30 16.60 -38.81
CA ASN A 81 1.19 17.02 -40.21
C ASN A 81 -0.23 16.88 -40.80
N ARG A 82 -1.25 16.53 -40.01
CA ARG A 82 -2.65 16.48 -40.45
C ARG A 82 -3.42 17.68 -39.89
N PRO A 83 -4.28 18.34 -40.68
CA PRO A 83 -5.09 19.45 -40.18
C PRO A 83 -5.98 18.95 -39.04
N ILE A 84 -5.87 19.60 -37.89
CA ILE A 84 -6.56 19.24 -36.65
C ILE A 84 -8.04 19.59 -36.80
N ASN A 85 -8.92 18.59 -36.62
CA ASN A 85 -10.33 18.83 -36.34
C ASN A 85 -10.48 19.09 -34.83
N ASP A 86 -10.69 20.35 -34.46
CA ASP A 86 -10.72 20.87 -33.08
C ASP A 86 -11.64 20.10 -32.11
N ASN A 87 -12.70 19.46 -32.62
CA ASN A 87 -13.66 18.72 -31.78
C ASN A 87 -13.06 17.45 -31.14
N THR A 88 -12.06 16.86 -31.78
CA THR A 88 -11.45 15.60 -31.29
C THR A 88 -10.57 15.82 -30.06
N ASN A 89 -9.84 16.94 -29.99
CA ASN A 89 -8.98 17.26 -28.85
C ASN A 89 -9.79 17.51 -27.57
N ILE A 90 -10.95 18.18 -27.67
CA ILE A 90 -11.83 18.48 -26.53
C ILE A 90 -12.33 17.18 -25.89
N LEU A 91 -12.76 16.21 -26.71
CA LEU A 91 -13.24 14.92 -26.22
C LEU A 91 -12.13 14.09 -25.58
N ILE A 92 -10.92 14.12 -26.16
CA ILE A 92 -9.75 13.43 -25.60
C ILE A 92 -9.38 14.02 -24.24
N GLU A 93 -9.38 15.35 -24.13
CA GLU A 93 -9.05 16.03 -22.87
C GLU A 93 -10.10 15.79 -21.79
N ALA A 94 -11.40 15.83 -22.14
CA ALA A 94 -12.47 15.47 -21.23
C ALA A 94 -12.35 14.02 -20.73
N TYR A 95 -12.02 13.08 -21.62
CA TYR A 95 -11.81 11.67 -21.25
C TYR A 95 -10.60 11.49 -20.33
N ARG A 96 -9.49 12.19 -20.60
CA ARG A 96 -8.30 12.21 -19.74
C ARG A 96 -8.63 12.74 -18.35
N MET A 97 -9.38 13.84 -18.27
CA MET A 97 -9.79 14.43 -17.01
C MET A 97 -10.66 13.47 -16.18
N VAL A 98 -11.66 12.82 -16.79
CA VAL A 98 -12.51 11.83 -16.10
C VAL A 98 -11.68 10.66 -15.56
N ARG A 99 -10.75 10.13 -16.38
CA ARG A 99 -9.85 9.05 -15.96
C ARG A 99 -8.95 9.47 -14.79
N THR A 100 -8.36 10.66 -14.87
CA THR A 100 -7.48 11.21 -13.82
C THR A 100 -8.26 11.43 -12.53
N ASN A 101 -9.46 12.01 -12.60
CA ASN A 101 -10.32 12.24 -11.44
C ASN A 101 -10.69 10.94 -10.73
N LYS A 102 -11.03 9.90 -11.50
CA LYS A 102 -11.32 8.56 -10.93
C LYS A 102 -10.11 7.99 -10.19
N LEU A 103 -8.91 8.15 -10.74
CA LEU A 103 -7.67 7.70 -10.09
C LEU A 103 -7.38 8.48 -8.80
N VAL A 104 -7.55 9.81 -8.83
CA VAL A 104 -7.39 10.68 -7.66
C VAL A 104 -8.38 10.30 -6.55
N GLN A 105 -9.64 10.00 -6.90
CA GLN A 105 -10.64 9.54 -5.94
C GLN A 105 -10.20 8.25 -5.24
N HIS A 106 -9.75 7.25 -6.00
CA HIS A 106 -9.23 6.00 -5.42
C HIS A 106 -7.99 6.22 -4.55
N TYR A 107 -7.07 7.09 -4.96
CA TYR A 107 -5.89 7.43 -4.18
C TYR A 107 -6.27 8.04 -2.83
N ASN A 108 -7.19 9.01 -2.82
CA ASN A 108 -7.67 9.68 -1.61
C ASN A 108 -8.35 8.70 -0.64
N GLU A 109 -9.15 7.77 -1.16
CA GLU A 109 -9.80 6.71 -0.38
C GLU A 109 -8.77 5.83 0.35
N VAL A 110 -7.78 5.31 -0.39
CA VAL A 110 -6.72 4.47 0.20
C VAL A 110 -5.88 5.27 1.21
N GLN A 111 -5.60 6.53 0.92
CA GLN A 111 -4.85 7.40 1.82
C GLN A 111 -5.60 7.63 3.15
N SER A 112 -6.92 7.84 3.08
CA SER A 112 -7.79 7.94 4.26
C SER A 112 -7.75 6.67 5.12
N GLN A 113 -7.82 5.49 4.50
CA GLN A 113 -7.72 4.21 5.19
C GLN A 113 -6.37 4.03 5.90
N ILE A 114 -5.27 4.38 5.23
CA ILE A 114 -3.92 4.34 5.81
C ILE A 114 -3.85 5.25 7.05
N ASP A 115 -4.40 6.45 6.97
CA ASP A 115 -4.35 7.40 8.07
C ASP A 115 -5.26 6.99 9.24
N ALA A 116 -6.41 6.36 8.97
CA ALA A 116 -7.25 5.74 9.99
C ALA A 116 -6.50 4.60 10.73
N ILE A 117 -5.79 3.73 9.99
CA ILE A 117 -4.98 2.66 10.57
C ILE A 117 -3.85 3.25 11.43
N LYS A 118 -3.17 4.30 10.96
CA LYS A 118 -2.12 4.98 11.74
C LYS A 118 -2.66 5.59 13.03
N ARG A 119 -3.86 6.18 13.02
CA ARG A 119 -4.51 6.70 14.24
C ARG A 119 -4.83 5.58 15.23
N LYS A 120 -5.45 4.48 14.77
CA LYS A 120 -5.74 3.31 15.61
C LYS A 120 -4.48 2.75 16.27
N LYS A 121 -3.37 2.65 15.52
CA LYS A 121 -2.07 2.23 16.05
C LYS A 121 -1.57 3.17 17.16
N LYS A 122 -1.66 4.49 16.98
CA LYS A 122 -1.24 5.47 18.00
C LYS A 122 -2.04 5.33 19.29
N VAL A 123 -3.37 5.17 19.19
CA VAL A 123 -4.26 4.99 20.35
C VAL A 123 -3.91 3.71 21.13
N LEU A 124 -3.64 2.60 20.41
CA LEU A 124 -3.24 1.34 21.03
C LEU A 124 -1.91 1.46 21.79
N VAL A 125 -0.93 2.17 21.21
CA VAL A 125 0.37 2.40 21.86
C VAL A 125 0.22 3.28 23.10
N SER A 126 -0.58 4.36 23.04
CA SER A 126 -0.81 5.20 24.21
C SER A 126 -1.60 4.48 25.31
N ALA A 127 -2.56 3.61 24.95
CA ALA A 127 -3.31 2.80 25.92
C ALA A 127 -2.41 1.77 26.64
N GLN A 128 -1.44 1.19 25.93
CA GLN A 128 -0.43 0.30 26.53
C GLN A 128 0.50 1.03 27.50
N GLN A 129 0.87 2.29 27.20
CA GLN A 129 1.70 3.09 28.10
C GLN A 129 0.96 3.52 29.38
N THR A 130 -0.33 3.87 29.29
CA THR A 130 -1.15 4.18 30.48
C THR A 130 -1.38 2.98 31.41
N SER A 131 -1.30 1.75 30.89
CA SER A 131 -1.34 0.53 31.72
C SER A 131 -0.03 0.22 32.44
N GLU A 132 1.09 0.84 32.05
CA GLU A 132 2.38 0.71 32.76
C GLU A 132 2.56 1.74 33.88
N THR A 133 1.82 2.85 33.86
CA THR A 133 1.90 3.91 34.89
C THR A 133 0.94 3.72 36.06
N ASN A 134 -0.15 2.97 35.89
CA ASN A 134 -0.96 2.53 37.02
C ASN A 134 -0.39 1.21 37.51
N ASN A 135 0.11 1.21 38.75
CA ASN A 135 0.60 0.07 39.50
C ASN A 135 -0.52 -0.99 39.71
N THR A 136 -0.98 -1.60 38.63
CA THR A 136 -1.67 -2.88 38.68
C THR A 136 -0.59 -3.92 38.41
N ASN A 137 -0.19 -4.62 39.47
CA ASN A 137 0.67 -5.79 39.41
C ASN A 137 0.31 -6.62 38.18
N HIS A 138 1.21 -6.63 37.20
CA HIS A 138 1.13 -7.45 36.00
C HIS A 138 1.39 -8.91 36.38
N TRP A 139 0.54 -9.48 37.24
CA TRP A 139 0.74 -10.78 37.86
C TRP A 139 0.84 -11.91 36.82
N TRP A 140 0.25 -11.73 35.63
CA TRP A 140 0.36 -12.67 34.51
C TRP A 140 1.66 -12.55 33.70
N LYS A 141 2.51 -11.54 33.98
CA LYS A 141 3.86 -11.41 33.41
C LYS A 141 4.94 -12.02 34.33
N THR A 142 4.62 -12.31 35.59
CA THR A 142 5.56 -12.92 36.53
C THR A 142 5.73 -14.40 36.21
N PRO A 143 6.97 -14.91 36.02
CA PRO A 143 7.21 -16.33 35.81
C PRO A 143 6.68 -17.17 36.97
N ILE A 144 6.05 -18.32 36.68
CA ILE A 144 5.37 -19.20 37.66
C ILE A 144 6.29 -19.58 38.83
N HIS A 145 7.59 -19.70 38.59
CA HIS A 145 8.61 -20.05 39.59
C HIS A 145 8.89 -18.95 40.63
N GLN A 146 8.37 -17.74 40.44
CA GLN A 146 8.57 -16.58 41.32
C GLN A 146 7.32 -16.27 42.17
N CYS A 147 6.22 -16.98 41.98
CA CYS A 147 4.97 -16.76 42.73
C CYS A 147 4.98 -17.51 44.07
N ASN A 148 4.51 -16.87 45.14
CA ASN A 148 4.29 -17.55 46.41
C ASN A 148 3.06 -18.47 46.34
N PRO A 149 2.88 -19.44 47.27
CA PRO A 149 1.76 -20.39 47.22
C PRO A 149 0.37 -19.74 47.25
N ARG A 150 0.26 -18.57 47.89
CA ARG A 150 -0.99 -17.82 48.00
C ARG A 150 -1.34 -17.13 46.67
N GLU A 151 -0.36 -16.50 46.04
CA GLU A 151 -0.43 -15.90 44.71
C GLU A 151 -0.72 -16.95 43.63
N LEU A 152 -0.14 -18.15 43.76
CA LEU A 152 -0.39 -19.24 42.82
C LEU A 152 -1.84 -19.75 42.90
N ASN A 153 -2.42 -19.82 44.10
CA ASN A 153 -3.82 -20.19 44.29
C ASN A 153 -4.79 -19.10 43.79
N GLU A 154 -4.44 -17.83 44.01
CA GLU A 154 -5.18 -16.69 43.45
C GLU A 154 -5.11 -16.69 41.91
N LEU A 155 -3.94 -16.96 41.34
CA LEU A 155 -3.73 -17.12 39.90
C LEU A 155 -4.60 -18.23 39.33
N TYR A 156 -4.62 -19.41 39.97
CA TYR A 156 -5.45 -20.53 39.54
C TYR A 156 -6.95 -20.19 39.59
N SER A 157 -7.39 -19.51 40.66
CA SER A 157 -8.78 -19.09 40.83
C SER A 157 -9.21 -18.12 39.72
N ARG A 158 -8.36 -17.14 39.39
CA ARG A 158 -8.65 -16.17 38.32
C ARG A 158 -8.63 -16.78 36.92
N PHE A 159 -7.75 -17.76 36.66
CA PHE A 159 -7.77 -18.51 35.40
C PHE A 159 -9.04 -19.36 35.27
N SER A 160 -9.50 -19.97 36.36
CA SER A 160 -10.75 -20.73 36.37
C SER A 160 -11.96 -19.83 36.07
N GLU A 161 -12.01 -18.65 36.70
CA GLU A 161 -13.07 -17.66 36.46
C GLU A 161 -13.08 -17.17 35.00
N LEU A 162 -11.90 -16.87 34.44
CA LEU A 162 -11.77 -16.47 33.04
C LEU A 162 -12.23 -17.59 32.09
N ALA A 163 -11.85 -18.85 32.35
CA ALA A 163 -12.28 -20.00 31.56
C ALA A 163 -13.81 -20.14 31.59
N HIS A 164 -14.42 -19.94 32.76
CA HIS A 164 -15.87 -19.99 32.91
C HIS A 164 -16.58 -18.86 32.13
N LEU A 165 -16.07 -17.63 32.21
CA LEU A 165 -16.60 -16.49 31.45
C LEU A 165 -16.46 -16.69 29.94
N CYS A 166 -15.33 -17.20 29.47
CA CYS A 166 -15.11 -17.54 28.07
C CYS A 166 -16.10 -18.62 27.60
N HIS A 167 -16.35 -19.64 28.41
CA HIS A 167 -17.34 -20.68 28.11
C HIS A 167 -18.75 -20.09 28.01
N ILE A 168 -19.17 -19.25 28.97
CA ILE A 168 -20.46 -18.56 28.93
C ILE A 168 -20.59 -17.68 27.67
N ALA A 169 -19.55 -16.91 27.34
CA ALA A 169 -19.56 -16.04 26.16
C ALA A 169 -19.65 -16.85 24.86
N TRP A 170 -18.95 -17.99 24.79
CA TRP A 170 -19.01 -18.91 23.66
C TRP A 170 -20.41 -19.54 23.51
N CYS A 171 -20.99 -20.04 24.61
CA CYS A 171 -22.35 -20.58 24.62
C CYS A 171 -23.40 -19.53 24.20
N LYS A 172 -23.29 -18.29 24.67
CA LYS A 172 -24.17 -17.17 24.24
C LYS A 172 -24.02 -16.89 22.75
N LYS A 173 -22.79 -16.91 22.21
CA LYS A 173 -22.52 -16.68 20.79
C LYS A 173 -23.13 -17.78 19.91
N ILE A 174 -23.05 -19.04 20.36
CA ILE A 174 -23.69 -20.17 19.68
C ILE A 174 -25.20 -20.06 19.73
N ALA A 175 -25.79 -19.79 20.90
CA ALA A 175 -27.24 -19.64 21.05
C ALA A 175 -27.81 -18.54 20.15
N ASN A 176 -27.11 -17.42 20.01
CA ASN A 176 -27.47 -16.32 19.11
C ASN A 176 -27.29 -16.65 17.62
N ALA A 177 -26.42 -17.62 17.28
CA ALA A 177 -26.27 -18.10 15.90
C ALA A 177 -27.37 -19.12 15.53
N SER A 178 -27.89 -19.86 16.51
CA SER A 178 -28.95 -20.87 16.33
C SER A 178 -30.37 -20.29 16.29
N SER A 179 -30.57 -19.01 16.62
CA SER A 179 -31.89 -18.34 16.61
C SER A 179 -32.20 -17.56 15.33
N MET A 180 -31.61 -17.94 14.18
CA MET A 180 -32.10 -17.50 12.87
C MET A 180 -33.32 -18.35 12.44
N PRO A 181 -34.44 -17.77 12.00
CA PRO A 181 -35.60 -18.54 11.58
C PRO A 181 -35.30 -19.29 10.28
N THR A 182 -35.54 -20.60 10.28
CA THR A 182 -35.57 -21.43 9.07
C THR A 182 -36.72 -20.99 8.17
N SER A 183 -36.38 -20.27 7.09
CA SER A 183 -37.30 -19.94 6.01
C SER A 183 -37.93 -21.21 5.45
N THR A 184 -39.20 -21.43 5.76
CA THR A 184 -40.01 -22.53 5.23
C THR A 184 -40.37 -22.21 3.78
N TYR A 185 -39.72 -22.85 2.82
CA TYR A 185 -40.09 -22.79 1.40
C TYR A 185 -41.26 -23.76 1.17
N PHE A 186 -42.49 -23.29 1.32
CA PHE A 186 -43.68 -23.98 0.82
C PHE A 186 -43.88 -23.59 -0.66
N GLY A 187 -43.58 -24.50 -1.58
CA GLY A 187 -43.94 -24.41 -2.99
C GLY A 187 -44.92 -25.54 -3.33
N ASN A 188 -46.21 -25.20 -3.40
CA ASN A 188 -47.28 -26.11 -3.81
C ASN A 188 -47.19 -26.44 -5.32
N GLY A 189 -47.01 -27.73 -5.62
CA GLY A 189 -47.94 -28.56 -6.40
C GLY A 189 -48.48 -28.10 -7.77
N HIS A 190 -48.13 -28.91 -8.79
CA HIS A 190 -48.95 -29.36 -9.94
C HIS A 190 -49.43 -28.32 -10.98
N HIS A 191 -49.36 -28.54 -12.30
CA HIS A 191 -49.85 -29.70 -13.04
C HIS A 191 -49.33 -29.77 -14.50
N ARG A 192 -49.42 -30.98 -15.07
CA ARG A 192 -49.07 -31.49 -16.41
C ARG A 192 -49.99 -30.99 -17.55
N ARG A 193 -49.45 -30.85 -18.77
CA ARG A 193 -50.00 -31.23 -20.12
C ARG A 193 -48.99 -30.81 -21.22
N GLU A 194 -48.38 -31.72 -21.98
CA GLU A 194 -48.78 -32.17 -23.35
C GLU A 194 -49.10 -30.95 -24.25
N PHE A 195 -48.31 -30.60 -25.28
CA PHE A 195 -47.72 -31.36 -26.40
C PHE A 195 -46.28 -30.93 -26.71
#